data_AF-A0A2E3J6P2-F1
#
_entry.id   AF-A0A2E3J6P2-F1
#
_cell.length_a   1.000
_cell.length_b   1.000
_cell.length_c   1.000
_cell.angle_alpha   90.00
_cell.angle_beta   90.00
_cell.angle_gamma   90.00
#
_symmetry.space_group_name_H-M   'P 1'
#
loop_
_entity.id
_entity.type
_entity.pdbx_description
1 polymer ?
#
loop_
_entity_poly.entity_id
_entity_poly.type
_entity_poly.pdbx_seq_one_letter_code
_entity_poly.pdbx_strand_id
1 'polypeptide(L)'
;MAELKVSGQHRSYQMGMHKETLAGRTYRTFFTAQETDRLAYSWSCDVDLEKRRVIDAQELTAQEVNRQIKDLMGKGFGHIVVQNPNAQHSLGTCILNRLKLEFEGSLGYFGVGLIDGPNVRIRGRVGWSCAENMMAGVVVVEKNAGSCFGAAIRGGDLVCLGDVGSRTGINMKGGTILVKGRTGMLSGFMMQRGRMIILGDADENLGDSMYDGVIYVGGEIKSLGIDAVLGEMTELEAQWLAAKLKRYGMEAPNGVEKLQKIVAGKQLWNYDNLEPTEKKIVL
;
A
#
# COMPACT_ATOMS: atom_id res chain seq x y z
N MET A 1 -51.26 -16.73 45.14
CA MET A 1 -50.07 -15.87 44.97
C MET A 1 -48.86 -16.79 44.92
N ALA A 2 -48.12 -16.80 43.81
CA ALA A 2 -46.89 -17.58 43.71
C ALA A 2 -45.71 -16.69 44.09
N GLU A 3 -45.05 -17.00 45.21
CA GLU A 3 -43.79 -16.37 45.59
C GLU A 3 -42.66 -16.94 44.72
N LEU A 4 -42.13 -16.11 43.82
CA LEU A 4 -40.95 -16.42 43.04
C LEU A 4 -39.71 -16.17 43.93
N LYS A 5 -39.18 -17.24 44.52
CA LYS A 5 -37.86 -17.22 45.15
C LYS A 5 -36.79 -17.07 44.06
N VAL A 6 -36.27 -15.86 43.88
CA VAL A 6 -35.07 -15.63 43.06
C VAL A 6 -33.85 -16.04 43.89
N SER A 7 -33.54 -17.34 43.90
CA SER A 7 -32.32 -17.85 44.50
C SER A 7 -31.27 -18.11 43.43
N GLY A 8 -30.24 -17.26 43.39
CA GLY A 8 -29.03 -17.49 42.61
C GLY A 8 -28.46 -16.19 42.05
N GLN A 9 -27.19 -15.88 42.36
CA GLN A 9 -26.45 -14.86 41.62
C GLN A 9 -26.45 -15.23 40.14
N HIS A 10 -27.03 -14.37 39.31
CA HIS A 10 -27.06 -14.58 37.86
C HIS A 10 -25.63 -14.73 37.33
N ARG A 11 -25.41 -15.69 36.42
CA ARG A 11 -24.07 -16.11 35.93
C ARG A 11 -23.20 -14.95 35.41
N SER A 12 -23.82 -13.85 34.97
CA SER A 12 -23.12 -12.63 34.54
C SER A 12 -22.35 -11.91 35.66
N TYR A 13 -22.70 -12.09 36.93
CA TYR A 13 -21.93 -11.55 38.07
C TYR A 13 -20.60 -12.29 38.30
N GLN A 14 -20.58 -13.60 38.07
CA GLN A 14 -19.34 -14.38 38.12
C GLN A 14 -18.40 -14.05 36.96
N MET A 15 -18.94 -13.64 35.80
CA MET A 15 -18.16 -13.24 34.63
C MET A 15 -17.71 -11.77 34.65
N GLY A 16 -17.97 -11.03 35.74
CA GLY A 16 -17.50 -9.64 35.89
C GLY A 16 -18.15 -8.63 34.93
N MET A 17 -19.22 -9.00 34.22
CA MET A 17 -19.88 -8.18 33.19
C MET A 17 -20.66 -6.98 33.75
N HIS A 18 -20.75 -6.86 35.08
CA HIS A 18 -21.36 -5.73 35.78
C HIS A 18 -20.34 -4.79 36.43
N LYS A 19 -19.05 -5.08 36.28
CA LYS A 19 -17.98 -4.15 36.65
C LYS A 19 -17.57 -3.40 35.39
N GLU A 20 -17.79 -2.09 35.37
CA GLU A 20 -17.26 -1.19 34.35
C GLU A 20 -15.72 -1.23 34.42
N THR A 21 -15.10 -2.01 33.53
CA THR A 21 -13.65 -2.25 33.52
C THR A 21 -12.86 -1.08 32.92
N LEU A 22 -13.56 -0.11 32.30
CA LEU A 22 -12.97 1.06 31.67
C LEU A 22 -13.14 2.34 32.50
N ALA A 23 -13.80 2.28 33.67
CA ALA A 23 -13.89 3.43 34.57
C ALA A 23 -12.49 3.92 34.98
N GLY A 24 -12.17 5.18 34.65
CA GLY A 24 -10.85 5.76 34.90
C GLY A 24 -9.77 5.43 33.86
N ARG A 25 -10.07 4.61 32.84
CA ARG A 25 -9.16 4.37 31.70
C ARG A 25 -9.55 5.27 30.54
N THR A 26 -8.68 6.19 30.17
CA THR A 26 -8.86 6.99 28.95
C THR A 26 -8.04 6.36 27.83
N TYR A 27 -8.67 6.02 26.70
CA TYR A 27 -7.98 5.64 25.45
C TYR A 27 -7.36 6.87 24.77
N ARG A 28 -6.64 7.69 25.54
CA ARG A 28 -5.91 8.84 25.00
C ARG A 28 -4.49 8.37 24.71
N THR A 29 -4.24 8.02 23.46
CA THR A 29 -2.89 7.90 22.94
C THR A 29 -2.41 9.31 22.64
N PHE A 30 -1.47 9.81 23.44
CA PHE A 30 -0.76 11.04 23.16
C PHE A 30 0.38 10.69 22.21
N PHE A 31 0.52 11.44 21.13
CA PHE A 31 1.66 11.31 20.22
C PHE A 31 2.53 12.54 20.42
N THR A 32 3.79 12.34 20.75
CA THR A 32 4.81 13.39 20.66
C THR A 32 5.51 13.24 19.32
N ALA A 33 5.79 14.35 18.62
CA ALA A 33 6.52 14.29 17.34
C ALA A 33 7.95 13.69 17.48
N GLN A 34 8.41 13.51 18.72
CA GLN A 34 9.72 12.97 19.11
C GLN A 34 9.64 11.51 19.57
N GLU A 35 8.45 10.91 19.69
CA GLU A 35 8.30 9.49 20.02
C GLU A 35 8.82 8.64 18.86
N THR A 36 9.97 8.03 19.08
CA THR A 36 10.58 7.04 18.19
C THR A 36 10.14 5.61 18.50
N ASP A 37 9.56 5.42 19.69
CA ASP A 37 9.13 4.12 20.20
C ASP A 37 7.61 3.94 19.98
N ARG A 38 7.16 2.67 19.84
CA ARG A 38 5.73 2.31 19.66
C ARG A 38 5.06 2.77 18.36
N LEU A 39 5.82 2.96 17.28
CA LEU A 39 5.27 3.12 15.93
C LEU A 39 4.79 1.80 15.28
N ALA A 40 4.74 0.72 16.05
CA ALA A 40 4.36 -0.62 15.59
C ALA A 40 3.11 -1.11 16.31
N TYR A 41 2.42 -2.09 15.72
CA TYR A 41 1.28 -2.74 16.35
C TYR A 41 1.67 -3.38 17.69
N SER A 42 0.75 -3.36 18.67
CA SER A 42 1.00 -3.95 20.00
C SER A 42 1.25 -5.47 19.96
N TRP A 43 0.80 -6.15 18.90
CA TRP A 43 1.03 -7.57 18.64
C TRP A 43 2.15 -7.84 17.63
N SER A 44 2.89 -6.81 17.20
CA SER A 44 4.02 -7.00 16.31
C SER A 44 5.13 -7.80 17.01
N CYS A 45 5.65 -8.82 16.34
CA CYS A 45 6.84 -9.53 16.80
C CYS A 45 8.06 -8.60 16.89
N ASP A 46 8.85 -8.76 17.96
CA ASP A 46 10.19 -8.19 18.04
C ASP A 46 11.14 -9.02 17.18
N VAL A 47 11.80 -8.38 16.21
CA VAL A 47 12.61 -9.07 15.20
C VAL A 47 13.96 -8.37 15.03
N ASP A 48 15.01 -9.18 14.88
CA ASP A 48 16.35 -8.69 14.58
C ASP A 48 16.55 -8.66 13.05
N LEU A 49 16.71 -7.46 12.50
CA LEU A 49 16.87 -7.21 11.06
C LEU A 49 18.18 -7.77 10.47
N GLU A 50 19.13 -8.19 11.31
CA GLU A 50 20.37 -8.86 10.89
C GLU A 50 20.28 -10.38 11.04
N LYS A 51 19.32 -10.88 11.82
CA LYS A 51 19.05 -12.31 11.98
C LYS A 51 18.35 -12.84 10.73
N ARG A 52 19.15 -13.41 9.84
CA ARG A 52 18.72 -13.90 8.52
C ARG A 52 18.31 -15.37 8.49
N ARG A 53 17.25 -15.68 7.73
CA ARG A 53 16.86 -17.06 7.40
C ARG A 53 16.41 -17.19 5.94
N VAL A 54 16.65 -18.37 5.36
CA VAL A 54 16.20 -18.73 4.01
C VAL A 54 15.07 -19.76 4.10
N ILE A 55 14.04 -19.59 3.28
CA ILE A 55 13.00 -20.57 2.98
C ILE A 55 13.21 -20.99 1.52
N ASP A 56 13.35 -22.28 1.25
CA ASP A 56 13.27 -22.81 -0.12
C ASP A 56 11.82 -23.18 -0.42
N ALA A 57 11.19 -22.49 -1.37
CA ALA A 57 9.80 -22.67 -1.73
C ALA A 57 9.58 -23.69 -2.86
N GLN A 58 10.63 -24.37 -3.35
CA GLN A 58 10.57 -25.27 -4.49
C GLN A 58 9.42 -26.28 -4.41
N GLU A 59 9.26 -26.94 -3.26
CA GLU A 59 8.25 -27.99 -3.00
C GLU A 59 7.19 -27.53 -1.99
N LEU A 60 7.08 -26.22 -1.74
CA LEU A 60 6.12 -25.67 -0.77
C LEU A 60 4.97 -24.97 -1.49
N THR A 61 3.78 -25.08 -0.92
CA THR A 61 2.64 -24.24 -1.32
C THR A 61 2.76 -22.83 -0.75
N ALA A 62 2.06 -21.87 -1.36
CA ALA A 62 2.08 -20.48 -0.92
C ALA A 62 1.63 -20.30 0.53
N GLN A 63 0.68 -21.13 0.98
CA GLN A 63 0.21 -21.12 2.36
C GLN A 63 1.30 -21.58 3.34
N GLU A 64 2.07 -22.59 2.97
CA GLU A 64 3.18 -23.10 3.79
C GLU A 64 4.32 -22.08 3.85
N VAL A 65 4.67 -21.47 2.73
CA VAL A 65 5.68 -20.38 2.70
C VAL A 65 5.24 -19.22 3.59
N ASN A 66 4.00 -18.74 3.45
CA ASN A 66 3.47 -17.64 4.27
C ASN A 66 3.43 -17.99 5.76
N ARG A 67 3.11 -19.24 6.10
CA ARG A 67 3.15 -19.72 7.49
C ARG A 67 4.57 -19.73 8.03
N GLN A 68 5.53 -20.23 7.27
CA GLN A 68 6.93 -20.22 7.67
C GLN A 68 7.48 -18.81 7.86
N ILE A 69 7.11 -17.85 7.00
CA ILE A 69 7.48 -16.43 7.19
C ILE A 69 6.99 -15.94 8.56
N LYS A 70 5.71 -16.19 8.90
CA LYS A 70 5.13 -15.79 10.20
C LYS A 70 5.78 -16.50 11.39
N ASP A 71 6.09 -17.79 11.26
CA ASP A 71 6.77 -18.55 12.32
C ASP A 71 8.19 -18.06 12.56
N LEU A 72 8.90 -17.67 11.50
CA LEU A 72 10.24 -17.09 11.58
C LEU A 72 10.21 -15.70 12.23
N MET A 73 9.24 -14.86 11.88
CA MET A 73 9.01 -13.59 12.58
C MET A 73 8.80 -13.82 14.08
N GLY A 74 7.96 -14.80 14.46
CA GLY A 74 7.74 -15.16 15.87
C GLY A 74 8.99 -15.68 16.60
N LYS A 75 10.01 -16.13 15.86
CA LYS A 75 11.33 -16.56 16.38
C LYS A 75 12.38 -15.44 16.33
N GLY A 76 11.96 -14.21 16.05
CA GLY A 76 12.79 -13.01 16.02
C GLY A 76 13.62 -12.85 14.75
N PHE A 77 13.34 -13.57 13.66
CA PHE A 77 14.02 -13.35 12.38
C PHE A 77 13.42 -12.12 11.68
N GLY A 78 14.22 -11.07 11.53
CA GLY A 78 13.84 -9.83 10.84
C GLY A 78 14.36 -9.75 9.41
N HIS A 79 15.12 -10.75 8.94
CA HIS A 79 15.53 -10.87 7.53
C HIS A 79 15.19 -12.25 6.99
N ILE A 80 14.21 -12.33 6.10
CA ILE A 80 13.73 -13.59 5.54
C ILE A 80 13.89 -13.54 4.02
N VAL A 81 14.49 -14.60 3.46
CA VAL A 81 14.68 -14.75 2.01
C VAL A 81 13.94 -16.00 1.53
N VAL A 82 13.08 -15.84 0.54
CA VAL A 82 12.34 -16.92 -0.10
C VAL A 82 12.98 -17.22 -1.45
N GLN A 83 13.56 -18.40 -1.59
CA GLN A 83 14.12 -18.91 -2.84
C GLN A 83 13.09 -19.75 -3.60
N ASN A 84 13.23 -19.80 -4.93
CA ASN A 84 12.37 -20.60 -5.81
C ASN A 84 10.86 -20.38 -5.59
N PRO A 85 10.36 -19.12 -5.55
CA PRO A 85 8.94 -18.85 -5.29
C PRO A 85 7.98 -19.33 -6.40
N ASN A 86 8.50 -19.83 -7.53
CA ASN A 86 7.75 -20.50 -8.59
C ASN A 86 6.52 -19.75 -9.13
N ALA A 87 6.57 -18.41 -9.14
CA ALA A 87 5.47 -17.53 -9.56
C ALA A 87 4.15 -17.84 -8.84
N GLN A 88 4.21 -18.39 -7.62
CA GLN A 88 3.02 -18.70 -6.84
C GLN A 88 2.27 -17.42 -6.45
N HIS A 89 0.96 -17.53 -6.36
CA HIS A 89 0.08 -16.42 -6.02
C HIS A 89 0.07 -16.17 -4.51
N SER A 90 -0.23 -14.93 -4.12
CA SER A 90 -0.48 -14.52 -2.73
C SER A 90 0.69 -14.78 -1.76
N LEU A 91 1.92 -14.90 -2.25
CA LEU A 91 3.12 -14.99 -1.43
C LEU A 91 3.43 -13.66 -0.75
N GLY A 92 3.87 -13.70 0.52
CA GLY A 92 4.24 -12.53 1.31
C GLY A 92 3.07 -11.60 1.64
N THR A 93 1.83 -12.10 1.60
CA THR A 93 0.64 -11.32 1.93
C THR A 93 0.45 -11.18 3.44
N CYS A 94 -0.22 -10.10 3.86
CA CYS A 94 -0.60 -9.85 5.25
C CYS A 94 0.60 -9.84 6.23
N ILE A 95 1.73 -9.27 5.79
CA ILE A 95 2.89 -9.03 6.64
C ILE A 95 2.76 -7.63 7.26
N LEU A 96 2.36 -7.60 8.52
CA LEU A 96 2.07 -6.38 9.31
C LEU A 96 3.21 -6.07 10.31
N ASN A 97 4.43 -6.47 9.96
CA ASN A 97 5.62 -6.37 10.77
C ASN A 97 6.72 -5.71 9.95
N ARG A 98 7.45 -4.77 10.56
CA ARG A 98 8.65 -4.21 9.96
C ARG A 98 9.74 -5.29 9.93
N LEU A 99 10.14 -5.71 8.74
CA LEU A 99 11.20 -6.69 8.49
C LEU A 99 11.77 -6.52 7.07
N LYS A 100 12.89 -7.19 6.77
CA LYS A 100 13.45 -7.33 5.43
C LYS A 100 12.95 -8.65 4.81
N LEU A 101 12.19 -8.58 3.72
CA LEU A 101 11.70 -9.75 3.00
C LEU A 101 12.25 -9.75 1.57
N GLU A 102 12.90 -10.83 1.16
CA GLU A 102 13.42 -10.94 -0.21
C GLU A 102 12.84 -12.15 -0.91
N PHE A 103 12.48 -12.00 -2.19
CA PHE A 103 12.05 -13.07 -3.06
C PHE A 103 13.04 -13.22 -4.21
N GLU A 104 13.78 -14.32 -4.21
CA GLU A 104 14.74 -14.71 -5.23
C GLU A 104 14.03 -15.44 -6.37
N GLY A 105 13.17 -14.71 -7.07
CA GLY A 105 12.38 -15.21 -8.19
C GLY A 105 11.13 -14.36 -8.44
N SER A 106 10.26 -14.86 -9.32
CA SER A 106 9.00 -14.19 -9.68
C SER A 106 7.87 -14.56 -8.72
N LEU A 107 6.95 -13.63 -8.52
CA LEU A 107 5.70 -13.85 -7.80
C LEU A 107 4.51 -13.82 -8.77
N GLY A 108 3.45 -14.53 -8.42
CA GLY A 108 2.22 -14.52 -9.19
C GLY A 108 1.29 -13.38 -8.79
N TYR A 109 -0.02 -13.61 -8.92
CA TYR A 109 -1.06 -12.63 -8.59
C TYR A 109 -1.11 -12.36 -7.09
N PHE A 110 -1.47 -11.14 -6.71
CA PHE A 110 -1.67 -10.71 -5.32
C PHE A 110 -0.43 -10.89 -4.41
N GLY A 111 0.76 -11.01 -4.99
CA GLY A 111 2.00 -11.08 -4.21
C GLY A 111 2.21 -9.83 -3.37
N VAL A 112 2.57 -10.00 -2.10
CA VAL A 112 2.92 -8.91 -1.18
C VAL A 112 1.76 -7.92 -0.95
N GLY A 113 0.51 -8.37 -1.12
CA GLY A 113 -0.67 -7.57 -0.78
C GLY A 113 -0.93 -7.48 0.73
N LEU A 114 -1.71 -6.48 1.14
CA LEU A 114 -2.18 -6.26 2.52
C LEU A 114 -1.02 -6.13 3.54
N ILE A 115 0.12 -5.57 3.11
CA ILE A 115 1.28 -5.38 3.98
C ILE A 115 1.25 -4.03 4.69
N ASP A 116 1.91 -3.98 5.84
CA ASP A 116 2.10 -2.74 6.60
C ASP A 116 3.49 -2.69 7.23
N GLY A 117 4.38 -1.91 6.63
CA GLY A 117 5.70 -1.60 7.15
C GLY A 117 6.92 -2.42 6.66
N PRO A 118 6.83 -3.60 6.01
CA PRO A 118 8.03 -4.33 5.63
C PRO A 118 8.80 -3.63 4.50
N ASN A 119 10.11 -3.94 4.42
CA ASN A 119 10.96 -3.64 3.27
C ASN A 119 11.09 -4.92 2.44
N VAL A 120 10.49 -4.93 1.26
CA VAL A 120 10.40 -6.10 0.39
C VAL A 120 11.18 -5.88 -0.90
N ARG A 121 11.97 -6.87 -1.32
CA ARG A 121 12.67 -6.88 -2.61
C ARG A 121 12.33 -8.14 -3.39
N ILE A 122 11.94 -7.99 -4.66
CA ILE A 122 11.56 -9.08 -5.54
C ILE A 122 12.45 -9.04 -6.77
N ARG A 123 13.31 -10.06 -6.95
CA ARG A 123 14.25 -10.15 -8.08
C ARG A 123 13.60 -10.48 -9.42
N GLY A 124 12.43 -11.11 -9.37
CA GLY A 124 11.68 -11.53 -10.56
C GLY A 124 10.63 -10.53 -11.02
N ARG A 125 9.72 -11.06 -11.85
CA ARG A 125 8.50 -10.35 -12.28
C ARG A 125 7.40 -10.58 -11.24
N VAL A 126 6.40 -9.71 -11.23
CA VAL A 126 5.19 -9.91 -10.40
C VAL A 126 3.93 -9.94 -11.26
N GLY A 127 2.95 -10.73 -10.84
CA GLY A 127 1.65 -10.80 -11.50
C GLY A 127 0.73 -9.62 -11.17
N TRP A 128 -0.55 -9.79 -11.48
CA TRP A 128 -1.59 -8.80 -11.23
C TRP A 128 -1.75 -8.48 -9.73
N SER A 129 -2.07 -7.23 -9.42
CA SER A 129 -2.41 -6.78 -8.06
C SER A 129 -1.31 -6.98 -7.01
N CYS A 130 -0.04 -7.00 -7.42
CA CYS A 130 1.06 -7.00 -6.46
C CYS A 130 1.02 -5.72 -5.60
N ALA A 131 1.25 -5.90 -4.29
CA ALA A 131 1.16 -4.85 -3.27
C ALA A 131 -0.20 -4.14 -3.20
N GLU A 132 -1.28 -4.83 -3.59
CA GLU A 132 -2.63 -4.34 -3.35
C GLU A 132 -2.84 -4.01 -1.87
N ASN A 133 -3.43 -2.86 -1.59
CA ASN A 133 -3.80 -2.41 -0.25
C ASN A 133 -2.58 -2.30 0.70
N MET A 134 -1.38 -2.01 0.16
CA MET A 134 -0.20 -1.70 0.95
C MET A 134 -0.44 -0.43 1.80
N MET A 135 -0.19 -0.53 3.10
CA MET A 135 -0.45 0.53 4.08
C MET A 135 0.79 1.40 4.33
N ALA A 136 1.95 0.77 4.46
CA ALA A 136 3.26 1.41 4.61
C ALA A 136 4.38 0.44 4.23
N GLY A 137 5.63 0.91 4.28
CA GLY A 137 6.83 0.12 3.96
C GLY A 137 7.39 0.47 2.58
N VAL A 138 8.25 -0.39 2.06
CA VAL A 138 8.86 -0.25 0.73
C VAL A 138 8.80 -1.60 0.02
N VAL A 139 8.35 -1.62 -1.22
CA VAL A 139 8.41 -2.81 -2.08
C VAL A 139 9.14 -2.45 -3.37
N VAL A 140 10.20 -3.19 -3.70
CA VAL A 140 10.97 -3.01 -4.94
C VAL A 140 10.88 -4.27 -5.79
N VAL A 141 10.31 -4.15 -6.98
CA VAL A 141 10.28 -5.17 -8.02
C VAL A 141 11.34 -4.84 -9.06
N GLU A 142 12.29 -5.75 -9.29
CA GLU A 142 13.42 -5.51 -10.19
C GLU A 142 13.10 -5.66 -11.68
N LYS A 143 12.02 -6.38 -12.00
CA LYS A 143 11.55 -6.59 -13.38
C LYS A 143 10.16 -5.99 -13.56
N ASN A 144 9.41 -6.50 -14.54
CA ASN A 144 8.09 -5.99 -14.87
C ASN A 144 7.03 -6.43 -13.85
N ALA A 145 5.99 -5.61 -13.69
CA ALA A 145 4.79 -5.92 -12.92
C ALA A 145 3.54 -6.02 -13.81
N GLY A 146 2.59 -6.83 -13.37
CA GLY A 146 1.30 -6.98 -14.03
C GLY A 146 0.36 -5.78 -13.85
N SER A 147 -0.88 -5.93 -14.33
CA SER A 147 -1.94 -4.94 -14.15
C SER A 147 -2.34 -4.79 -12.68
N CYS A 148 -3.00 -3.67 -12.35
CA CYS A 148 -3.46 -3.37 -10.99
C CYS A 148 -2.32 -3.27 -9.96
N PHE A 149 -1.09 -3.02 -10.39
CA PHE A 149 0.07 -2.87 -9.50
C PHE A 149 -0.18 -1.74 -8.49
N GLY A 150 -0.11 -2.05 -7.19
CA GLY A 150 -0.41 -1.10 -6.13
C GLY A 150 -1.88 -0.66 -6.03
N ALA A 151 -2.82 -1.50 -6.48
CA ALA A 151 -4.25 -1.21 -6.35
C ALA A 151 -4.61 -0.85 -4.90
N ALA A 152 -5.35 0.25 -4.70
CA ALA A 152 -5.77 0.72 -3.39
C ALA A 152 -4.65 0.94 -2.35
N ILE A 153 -3.40 1.17 -2.78
CA ILE A 153 -2.30 1.55 -1.90
C ILE A 153 -2.68 2.80 -1.08
N ARG A 154 -2.28 2.82 0.20
CA ARG A 154 -2.55 3.94 1.13
C ARG A 154 -1.29 4.66 1.57
N GLY A 155 -0.13 3.99 1.53
CA GLY A 155 1.13 4.56 1.98
C GLY A 155 2.34 3.73 1.56
N GLY A 156 3.53 4.23 1.88
CA GLY A 156 4.79 3.60 1.50
C GLY A 156 5.21 3.87 0.05
N ASP A 157 6.30 3.22 -0.35
CA ASP A 157 6.89 3.33 -1.68
C ASP A 157 6.84 1.99 -2.39
N LEU A 158 6.12 1.94 -3.51
CA LEU A 158 6.01 0.78 -4.38
C LEU A 158 6.75 1.06 -5.69
N VAL A 159 7.82 0.30 -5.94
CA VAL A 159 8.78 0.59 -6.99
C VAL A 159 8.85 -0.58 -7.98
N CYS A 160 8.74 -0.28 -9.27
CA CYS A 160 8.97 -1.21 -10.36
C CYS A 160 10.12 -0.68 -11.23
N LEU A 161 11.20 -1.46 -11.36
CA LEU A 161 12.36 -1.12 -12.19
C LEU A 161 12.18 -1.50 -13.67
N GLY A 162 11.05 -2.12 -14.03
CA GLY A 162 10.65 -2.39 -15.40
C GLY A 162 9.35 -1.68 -15.77
N ASP A 163 8.59 -2.32 -16.66
CA ASP A 163 7.26 -1.86 -17.09
C ASP A 163 6.16 -2.37 -16.16
N VAL A 164 5.04 -1.63 -16.09
CA VAL A 164 3.83 -2.04 -15.37
C VAL A 164 2.63 -2.14 -16.32
N GLY A 165 1.66 -2.98 -15.95
CA GLY A 165 0.43 -3.18 -16.73
C GLY A 165 -0.60 -2.05 -16.58
N SER A 166 -1.81 -2.33 -17.07
CA SER A 166 -2.96 -1.43 -16.99
C SER A 166 -3.44 -1.24 -15.55
N ARG A 167 -4.15 -0.14 -15.28
CA ARG A 167 -4.76 0.15 -13.98
C ARG A 167 -3.75 0.18 -12.81
N THR A 168 -2.50 0.52 -13.09
CA THR A 168 -1.51 0.76 -12.03
C THR A 168 -2.00 1.88 -11.12
N GLY A 169 -1.96 1.69 -9.81
CA GLY A 169 -2.45 2.67 -8.84
C GLY A 169 -3.97 2.89 -8.84
N ILE A 170 -4.76 1.97 -9.42
CA ILE A 170 -6.22 2.08 -9.39
C ILE A 170 -6.74 2.25 -7.95
N ASN A 171 -7.60 3.25 -7.74
CA ASN A 171 -8.21 3.56 -6.45
C ASN A 171 -7.18 3.82 -5.32
N MET A 172 -5.97 4.29 -5.65
CA MET A 172 -4.95 4.61 -4.65
C MET A 172 -5.39 5.78 -3.76
N LYS A 173 -5.03 5.71 -2.48
CA LYS A 173 -5.47 6.60 -1.39
C LYS A 173 -4.30 7.30 -0.70
N GLY A 174 -3.09 7.13 -1.21
CA GLY A 174 -1.85 7.68 -0.67
C GLY A 174 -0.64 6.89 -1.17
N GLY A 175 0.51 7.10 -0.53
CA GLY A 175 1.77 6.47 -0.93
C GLY A 175 2.37 7.01 -2.23
N THR A 176 3.45 6.37 -2.67
CA THR A 176 4.13 6.68 -3.94
C THR A 176 4.31 5.40 -4.75
N ILE A 177 3.86 5.41 -6.01
CA ILE A 177 4.19 4.37 -6.99
C ILE A 177 5.26 4.94 -7.93
N LEU A 178 6.38 4.25 -8.09
CA LEU A 178 7.47 4.62 -8.98
C LEU A 178 7.69 3.54 -10.03
N VAL A 179 7.74 3.94 -11.29
CA VAL A 179 7.89 3.04 -12.44
C VAL A 179 9.02 3.57 -13.32
N LYS A 180 10.06 2.76 -13.49
CA LYS A 180 11.20 3.11 -14.37
C LYS A 180 10.83 3.02 -15.85
N GLY A 181 9.98 2.06 -16.22
CA GLY A 181 9.49 1.87 -17.58
C GLY A 181 8.18 2.61 -17.86
N ARG A 182 7.36 2.01 -18.72
CA ARG A 182 6.04 2.52 -19.12
C ARG A 182 4.91 1.99 -18.23
N THR A 183 3.74 2.64 -18.30
CA THR A 183 2.50 2.19 -17.67
C THR A 183 1.38 1.95 -18.69
N GLY A 184 0.51 0.98 -18.41
CA GLY A 184 -0.61 0.65 -19.29
C GLY A 184 -1.83 1.57 -19.14
N MET A 185 -2.89 1.27 -19.89
CA MET A 185 -4.14 2.06 -19.91
C MET A 185 -4.78 2.18 -18.52
N LEU A 186 -5.55 3.26 -18.30
CA LEU A 186 -6.32 3.51 -17.07
C LEU A 186 -5.45 3.54 -15.80
N SER A 187 -4.16 3.85 -15.92
CA SER A 187 -3.30 4.04 -14.76
C SER A 187 -3.72 5.28 -13.98
N GLY A 188 -3.76 5.19 -12.66
CA GLY A 188 -4.33 6.24 -11.80
C GLY A 188 -5.87 6.33 -11.84
N PHE A 189 -6.57 5.33 -12.39
CA PHE A 189 -8.04 5.33 -12.41
C PHE A 189 -8.62 5.44 -10.99
N MET A 190 -9.55 6.37 -10.78
CA MET A 190 -10.16 6.62 -9.46
C MET A 190 -9.13 6.96 -8.36
N MET A 191 -7.97 7.53 -8.72
CA MET A 191 -6.95 7.97 -7.76
C MET A 191 -7.55 9.01 -6.80
N GLN A 192 -7.49 8.74 -5.50
CA GLN A 192 -8.06 9.60 -4.47
C GLN A 192 -7.01 10.48 -3.80
N ARG A 193 -5.77 10.00 -3.64
CA ARG A 193 -4.61 10.74 -3.13
C ARG A 193 -3.31 10.01 -3.50
N GLY A 194 -2.18 10.65 -3.25
CA GLY A 194 -0.83 10.07 -3.36
C GLY A 194 -0.10 10.55 -4.60
N ARG A 195 0.96 9.83 -4.99
CA ARG A 195 1.81 10.19 -6.12
C ARG A 195 2.15 9.00 -7.00
N MET A 196 2.11 9.18 -8.31
CA MET A 196 2.67 8.22 -9.28
C MET A 196 3.79 8.90 -10.05
N ILE A 197 4.93 8.23 -10.23
CA ILE A 197 6.06 8.72 -11.01
C ILE A 197 6.40 7.65 -12.05
N ILE A 198 6.12 7.94 -13.32
CA ILE A 198 6.34 7.04 -14.45
C ILE A 198 7.42 7.67 -15.33
N LEU A 199 8.55 7.00 -15.49
CA LEU A 199 9.68 7.56 -16.24
C LEU A 199 9.60 7.30 -17.75
N GLY A 200 8.81 6.31 -18.17
CA GLY A 200 8.48 6.05 -19.58
C GLY A 200 7.10 6.58 -19.98
N ASP A 201 6.50 5.92 -20.97
CA ASP A 201 5.23 6.33 -21.57
C ASP A 201 4.01 5.93 -20.74
N ALA A 202 2.90 6.65 -20.94
CA ALA A 202 1.59 6.34 -20.41
C ALA A 202 0.58 6.11 -21.55
N ASP A 203 -0.08 4.96 -21.51
CA ASP A 203 -1.11 4.58 -22.47
C ASP A 203 -2.45 5.31 -22.18
N GLU A 204 -3.52 4.93 -22.88
CA GLU A 204 -4.82 5.61 -22.87
C GLU A 204 -5.45 5.82 -21.48
N ASN A 205 -6.15 6.96 -21.33
CA ASN A 205 -7.00 7.30 -20.18
C ASN A 205 -6.22 7.40 -18.86
N LEU A 206 -5.03 8.01 -18.89
CA LEU A 206 -4.24 8.26 -17.69
C LEU A 206 -4.98 9.20 -16.72
N GLY A 207 -5.07 8.80 -15.45
CA GLY A 207 -5.73 9.59 -14.40
C GLY A 207 -7.25 9.65 -14.52
N ASP A 208 -7.88 8.73 -15.26
CA ASP A 208 -9.32 8.79 -15.46
C ASP A 208 -10.11 8.70 -14.13
N SER A 209 -11.12 9.56 -14.01
CA SER A 209 -11.89 9.74 -12.77
C SER A 209 -11.04 10.00 -11.51
N MET A 210 -9.86 10.62 -11.63
CA MET A 210 -9.06 10.99 -10.46
C MET A 210 -9.72 12.12 -9.65
N TYR A 211 -9.75 11.96 -8.32
CA TYR A 211 -10.30 12.96 -7.40
C TYR A 211 -9.22 13.91 -6.89
N ASP A 212 -8.05 13.40 -6.54
CA ASP A 212 -6.90 14.16 -6.03
C ASP A 212 -5.63 13.30 -6.12
N GLY A 213 -4.46 13.90 -5.90
CA GLY A 213 -3.15 13.30 -6.11
C GLY A 213 -2.43 13.85 -7.35
N VAL A 214 -1.21 13.36 -7.57
CA VAL A 214 -0.34 13.85 -8.65
C VAL A 214 0.30 12.70 -9.40
N ILE A 215 0.25 12.73 -10.72
CA ILE A 215 0.96 11.79 -11.60
C ILE A 215 2.04 12.57 -12.34
N TYR A 216 3.25 12.03 -12.40
CA TYR A 216 4.37 12.57 -13.18
C TYR A 216 4.75 11.58 -14.27
N VAL A 217 4.90 12.06 -15.51
CA VAL A 217 5.25 11.23 -16.68
C VAL A 217 6.48 11.78 -17.39
N GLY A 218 7.46 10.92 -17.65
CA GLY A 218 8.71 11.27 -18.34
C GLY A 218 8.72 10.99 -19.84
N GLY A 219 7.85 10.09 -20.32
CA GLY A 219 7.65 9.78 -21.73
C GLY A 219 6.40 10.44 -22.32
N GLU A 220 5.86 9.84 -23.37
CA GLU A 220 4.65 10.32 -24.05
C GLU A 220 3.37 9.89 -23.30
N ILE A 221 2.36 10.77 -23.28
CA ILE A 221 1.03 10.46 -22.74
C ILE A 221 0.08 10.32 -23.93
N LYS A 222 -0.48 9.13 -24.14
CA LYS A 222 -1.36 8.88 -25.28
C LYS A 222 -2.71 9.60 -25.18
N SER A 223 -3.36 9.52 -24.01
CA SER A 223 -4.53 10.34 -23.69
C SER A 223 -4.72 10.48 -22.19
N LEU A 224 -5.25 11.62 -21.76
CA LEU A 224 -5.72 11.83 -20.39
C LEU A 224 -7.15 11.31 -20.24
N GLY A 225 -7.50 10.91 -19.02
CA GLY A 225 -8.88 10.63 -18.64
C GLY A 225 -9.73 11.90 -18.50
N ILE A 226 -11.03 11.73 -18.26
CA ILE A 226 -12.00 12.83 -18.43
C ILE A 226 -11.78 14.04 -17.50
N ASP A 227 -11.25 13.80 -16.29
CA ASP A 227 -11.00 14.82 -15.26
C ASP A 227 -9.50 14.98 -14.96
N ALA A 228 -8.62 14.43 -15.82
CA ALA A 228 -7.19 14.59 -15.67
C ALA A 228 -6.70 15.77 -16.53
N VAL A 229 -5.97 16.70 -15.93
CA VAL A 229 -5.43 17.88 -16.61
C VAL A 229 -3.94 18.05 -16.33
N LEU A 230 -3.24 18.74 -17.24
CA LEU A 230 -1.86 19.13 -17.02
C LEU A 230 -1.77 20.17 -15.89
N GLY A 231 -0.81 19.97 -15.00
CA GLY A 231 -0.47 20.90 -13.93
C GLY A 231 0.92 21.51 -14.13
N GLU A 232 1.19 22.60 -13.43
CA GLU A 232 2.50 23.25 -13.45
C GLU A 232 3.49 22.56 -12.51
N MET A 233 4.70 22.29 -13.02
CA MET A 233 5.82 21.79 -12.24
C MET A 233 6.45 22.91 -11.42
N THR A 234 6.57 22.70 -10.11
CA THR A 234 7.25 23.65 -9.22
C THR A 234 8.68 23.21 -8.90
N GLU A 235 9.53 24.14 -8.47
CA GLU A 235 10.91 23.85 -8.07
C GLU A 235 10.97 22.88 -6.88
N LEU A 236 10.08 23.06 -5.88
CA LEU A 236 9.99 22.18 -4.72
C LEU A 236 9.64 20.73 -5.13
N GLU A 237 8.74 20.58 -6.08
CA GLU A 237 8.39 19.26 -6.63
C GLU A 237 9.55 18.64 -7.38
N ALA A 238 10.25 19.40 -8.22
CA ALA A 238 11.44 18.94 -8.93
C ALA A 238 12.53 18.46 -7.96
N GLN A 239 12.83 19.23 -6.91
CA GLN A 239 13.80 18.83 -5.87
C GLN A 239 13.36 17.56 -5.15
N TRP A 240 12.07 17.47 -4.78
CA TRP A 240 11.52 16.27 -4.15
C TRP A 240 11.60 15.05 -5.06
N LEU A 241 11.26 15.20 -6.35
CA LEU A 241 11.35 14.15 -7.37
C LEU A 241 12.79 13.64 -7.51
N ALA A 242 13.76 14.54 -7.63
CA ALA A 242 15.18 14.17 -7.75
C ALA A 242 15.66 13.36 -6.53
N ALA A 243 15.35 13.84 -5.32
CA ALA A 243 15.68 13.13 -4.09
C ALA A 243 14.98 11.75 -4.02
N LYS A 244 13.72 11.68 -4.44
CA LYS A 244 12.92 10.46 -4.41
C LYS A 244 13.44 9.40 -5.38
N LEU A 245 13.75 9.79 -6.62
CA LEU A 245 14.27 8.90 -7.66
C LEU A 245 15.67 8.37 -7.29
N LYS A 246 16.54 9.25 -6.76
CA LYS A 246 17.89 8.89 -6.32
C LYS A 246 17.90 7.77 -5.27
N ARG A 247 16.92 7.75 -4.35
CA ARG A 247 16.79 6.68 -3.32
C ARG A 247 16.68 5.27 -3.90
N TYR A 248 16.23 5.15 -5.14
CA TYR A 248 16.02 3.87 -5.83
C TYR A 248 16.94 3.68 -7.04
N GLY A 249 17.95 4.55 -7.20
CA GLY A 249 18.86 4.50 -8.36
C GLY A 249 18.16 4.77 -9.68
N MET A 250 17.12 5.60 -9.66
CA MET A 250 16.39 6.04 -10.85
C MET A 250 16.72 7.50 -11.18
N GLU A 251 16.63 7.85 -12.45
CA GLU A 251 16.84 9.20 -12.97
C GLU A 251 15.79 9.49 -14.04
N ALA A 252 15.26 10.72 -14.04
CA ALA A 252 14.30 11.15 -15.05
C ALA A 252 15.01 11.31 -16.41
N PRO A 253 14.41 10.83 -17.52
CA PRO A 253 15.10 10.74 -18.83
C PRO A 253 15.58 12.11 -19.36
N ASN A 254 14.88 13.20 -19.04
CA ASN A 254 15.17 14.53 -19.57
C ASN A 254 15.33 15.60 -18.48
N GLY A 255 15.55 15.19 -17.23
CA GLY A 255 15.49 16.05 -16.05
C GLY A 255 14.10 16.00 -15.37
N VAL A 256 14.09 16.21 -14.05
CA VAL A 256 12.86 16.14 -13.23
C VAL A 256 11.92 17.31 -13.49
N GLU A 257 12.48 18.45 -13.88
CA GLU A 257 11.77 19.67 -14.24
C GLU A 257 10.96 19.54 -15.54
N LYS A 258 11.30 18.57 -16.40
CA LYS A 258 10.61 18.30 -17.66
C LYS A 258 9.56 17.19 -17.56
N LEU A 259 9.38 16.59 -16.38
CA LEU A 259 8.30 15.63 -16.20
C LEU A 259 6.95 16.33 -16.37
N GLN A 260 6.07 15.74 -17.15
CA GLN A 260 4.70 16.20 -17.31
C GLN A 260 3.95 15.88 -16.02
N LYS A 261 3.38 16.91 -15.39
CA LYS A 261 2.57 16.78 -14.17
C LYS A 261 1.09 16.72 -14.56
N ILE A 262 0.38 15.74 -14.01
CA ILE A 262 -1.05 15.56 -14.18
C ILE A 262 -1.70 15.63 -12.81
N VAL A 263 -2.80 16.37 -12.72
CA VAL A 263 -3.60 16.57 -11.50
C VAL A 263 -5.09 16.45 -11.84
N ALA A 264 -5.93 16.35 -10.80
CA ALA A 264 -7.38 16.39 -10.97
C ALA A 264 -7.84 17.78 -11.45
N GLY A 265 -8.68 17.80 -12.48
CA GLY A 265 -9.39 18.95 -13.00
C GLY A 265 -10.56 19.38 -12.10
N LYS A 266 -10.90 18.55 -11.12
CA LYS A 266 -11.92 18.78 -10.08
C LYS A 266 -13.32 18.98 -10.64
N GLN A 267 -13.59 18.50 -11.86
CA GLN A 267 -14.91 18.55 -12.48
C GLN A 267 -15.85 17.50 -11.87
N LEU A 268 -15.30 16.39 -11.35
CA LEU A 268 -16.09 15.32 -10.73
C LEU A 268 -16.30 15.53 -9.22
N TRP A 269 -15.92 16.69 -8.69
CA TRP A 269 -16.16 17.08 -7.30
C TRP A 269 -17.62 17.48 -7.11
N ASN A 270 -18.50 16.48 -7.07
CA ASN A 270 -19.92 16.69 -6.76
C ASN A 270 -20.08 16.87 -5.25
N TYR A 271 -19.73 18.05 -4.74
CA TYR A 271 -20.20 18.47 -3.43
C TYR A 271 -21.66 18.86 -3.58
N ASP A 272 -22.52 18.24 -2.78
CA ASP A 272 -23.89 18.70 -2.68
C ASP A 272 -23.85 20.10 -2.06
N ASN A 273 -24.40 21.08 -2.76
CA ASN A 273 -24.45 22.45 -2.27
C ASN A 273 -25.43 22.59 -1.09
N LEU A 274 -26.24 21.55 -0.82
CA LEU A 274 -27.20 21.52 0.25
C LEU A 274 -26.63 20.78 1.47
N GLU A 275 -26.65 21.46 2.61
CA GLU A 275 -26.38 20.84 3.91
C GLU A 275 -27.39 19.71 4.15
N PRO A 276 -27.05 18.67 4.95
CA PRO A 276 -27.97 17.57 5.25
C PRO A 276 -29.35 18.01 5.77
N THR A 277 -29.42 19.16 6.43
CA THR A 277 -30.66 19.80 6.92
C THR A 277 -31.51 20.44 5.82
N GLU A 278 -30.91 20.77 4.67
CA GLU A 278 -31.56 21.39 3.52
C GLU A 278 -32.08 20.35 2.52
N LYS A 279 -31.71 19.06 2.71
CA LYS A 279 -32.22 17.96 1.91
C LYS A 279 -33.66 17.64 2.33
N LYS A 280 -34.61 17.86 1.40
CA LYS A 280 -35.98 17.33 1.57
C LYS A 280 -35.90 15.81 1.63
N ILE A 281 -36.36 15.23 2.73
CA ILE A 281 -36.55 13.78 2.85
C ILE A 281 -37.61 13.39 1.83
N VAL A 282 -37.20 12.73 0.76
CA VAL A 282 -38.12 12.05 -0.15
C VAL A 282 -38.42 10.71 0.52
N LEU A 283 -39.60 10.62 1.14
CA LEU A 283 -40.16 9.37 1.68
C LEU A 283 -40.72 8.51 0.55
#